data_AF-A0A1F4PJD4-F1
#
_entry.id   AF-A0A1F4PJD4-F1
#
_cell.length_a   1.000
_cell.length_b   1.000
_cell.length_c   1.000
_cell.angle_alpha   90.00
_cell.angle_beta   90.00
_cell.angle_gamma   90.00
#
_symmetry.space_group_name_H-M   'P 1'
#
loop_
_entity.id
_entity.type
_entity.pdbx_description
1 polymer ?
#
loop_
_entity_poly.entity_id
_entity_poly.type
_entity_poly.pdbx_seq_one_letter_code
_entity_poly.pdbx_strand_id
1 'polypeptide(L)'
;MTKKIILIISLLFNFLYANIYQYETCILTPVNSFELKQEIKNIAYNFNKTLGLSKFFDTSKIVDSKWVKDEFQKDSTHSEKTVLTQDNKEISYSFFNRNSDTLILIGPGFTNSKEKMAPFTHMFLDYDIAILNFRGHGYSDSFRFSPLYHLTGIDSDIQLGASEENDVFAVMQELQLKKKYKKVIGLGICFGAFIFVKAQAIAQQQNIHLFDKLILDGCWLSLDASKEKIFKDPYLIISPQKGGAPNFVRNIFRNGKFKRTLEWCIEKLCNIQFAHISLQEYLKQTTVPTMFFYGKDDLMISRSEFNEIWDNLQSKEKIAIITNNPHVHNHLKSKELYKLCCELFIEQSYTDFINNISSSGDLKDYLSHEMRNRSTKNFTDVLKPVKVAQKSRFPYWTLLLIPAMIYGIKKILFSSNNNR
;
A
#
# COMPACT_ATOMS: atom_id res chain seq x y z
N MET A 1 -17.84 -32.15 -28.29
CA MET A 1 -18.71 -31.67 -27.20
C MET A 1 -17.92 -30.90 -26.13
N THR A 2 -16.77 -31.41 -25.68
CA THR A 2 -15.89 -30.81 -24.64
C THR A 2 -15.43 -29.37 -24.93
N LYS A 3 -15.03 -29.04 -26.16
CA LYS A 3 -14.63 -27.66 -26.53
C LYS A 3 -15.77 -26.64 -26.41
N LYS A 4 -17.02 -27.03 -26.70
CA LYS A 4 -18.19 -26.14 -26.55
C LYS A 4 -18.53 -25.92 -25.07
N ILE A 5 -18.39 -26.95 -24.23
CA ILE A 5 -18.60 -26.84 -22.78
C ILE A 5 -17.54 -25.91 -22.15
N ILE A 6 -16.27 -26.07 -22.52
CA ILE A 6 -15.18 -25.19 -22.05
C ILE A 6 -15.41 -23.73 -22.48
N LEU A 7 -15.86 -23.50 -23.73
CA LEU A 7 -16.18 -22.16 -24.22
C LEU A 7 -17.35 -21.52 -23.46
N ILE A 8 -18.42 -22.28 -23.18
CA ILE A 8 -19.58 -21.79 -22.42
C ILE A 8 -19.20 -21.47 -20.98
N ILE A 9 -18.42 -22.34 -20.33
CA ILE A 9 -17.90 -22.10 -18.97
C ILE A 9 -17.03 -20.85 -18.96
N SER A 10 -16.10 -20.70 -19.91
CA SER A 10 -15.24 -19.51 -20.00
C SER A 10 -16.04 -18.22 -20.25
N LEU A 11 -17.09 -18.27 -21.06
CA LEU A 11 -17.98 -17.13 -21.29
C LEU A 11 -18.79 -16.76 -20.04
N LEU A 12 -19.29 -17.74 -19.29
CA LEU A 12 -20.02 -17.52 -18.03
C LEU A 12 -19.12 -16.91 -16.95
N PHE A 13 -17.88 -17.40 -16.83
CA PHE A 13 -16.88 -16.81 -15.93
C PHE A 13 -16.56 -15.35 -16.31
N ASN A 14 -16.37 -15.06 -17.60
CA ASN A 14 -16.14 -13.69 -18.05
C ASN A 14 -17.33 -12.76 -17.79
N PHE A 15 -18.57 -13.27 -17.84
CA PHE A 15 -19.77 -12.45 -17.58
C PHE A 15 -19.89 -12.06 -16.10
N LEU A 16 -19.57 -12.98 -15.18
CA LEU A 16 -19.56 -12.70 -13.74
C LEU A 16 -18.53 -11.61 -13.38
N TYR A 17 -17.33 -11.67 -13.97
CA TYR A 17 -16.29 -10.66 -13.74
C TYR A 17 -16.56 -9.31 -14.42
N ALA A 18 -17.35 -9.26 -15.50
CA ALA A 18 -17.65 -7.99 -16.18
C ALA A 18 -18.53 -7.05 -15.34
N ASN A 19 -19.35 -7.60 -14.43
CA ASN A 19 -20.29 -6.82 -13.64
C ASN A 19 -19.63 -6.13 -12.43
N ILE A 20 -18.69 -6.80 -11.75
CA ILE A 20 -18.14 -6.30 -10.47
C ILE A 20 -17.42 -4.94 -10.58
N TYR A 21 -16.86 -4.63 -11.75
CA TYR A 21 -16.10 -3.40 -11.97
C TYR A 21 -16.98 -2.20 -12.36
N GLN A 22 -18.29 -2.40 -12.56
CA GLN A 22 -19.23 -1.32 -12.88
C GLN A 22 -19.58 -0.49 -11.63
N TYR A 23 -19.57 -1.11 -10.46
CA TYR A 23 -19.86 -0.47 -9.19
C TYR A 23 -18.75 0.51 -8.75
N GLU A 24 -19.12 1.48 -7.91
CA GLU A 24 -18.14 2.41 -7.29
C GLU A 24 -17.26 1.69 -6.25
N THR A 25 -17.86 0.76 -5.52
CA THR A 25 -17.16 -0.09 -4.56
C THR A 25 -17.80 -1.47 -4.58
N CYS A 26 -16.98 -2.50 -4.74
CA CYS A 26 -17.41 -3.89 -4.79
C CYS A 26 -16.60 -4.73 -3.79
N ILE A 27 -17.25 -5.70 -3.17
CA ILE A 27 -16.62 -6.75 -2.38
C ILE A 27 -16.53 -8.00 -3.25
N LEU A 28 -15.33 -8.54 -3.37
CA LEU A 28 -15.05 -9.81 -4.04
C LEU A 28 -14.58 -10.84 -3.00
N THR A 29 -15.12 -12.04 -3.10
CA THR A 29 -14.80 -13.21 -2.27
C THR A 29 -14.62 -14.43 -3.16
N PRO A 30 -14.15 -15.59 -2.67
CA PRO A 30 -13.97 -16.78 -3.51
C PRO A 30 -15.28 -17.32 -4.10
N VAL A 31 -16.41 -17.08 -3.43
CA VAL A 31 -17.71 -17.65 -3.81
C VAL A 31 -18.70 -16.62 -4.34
N ASN A 32 -18.55 -15.36 -3.96
CA ASN A 32 -19.51 -14.30 -4.24
C ASN A 32 -18.82 -12.97 -4.56
N SER A 33 -19.56 -12.10 -5.24
CA SER A 33 -19.23 -10.68 -5.36
C SER A 33 -20.49 -9.85 -5.25
N PHE A 34 -20.39 -8.66 -4.66
CA PHE A 34 -21.54 -7.76 -4.49
C PHE A 34 -21.12 -6.30 -4.40
N GLU A 35 -22.04 -5.40 -4.78
CA GLU A 35 -21.88 -3.97 -4.57
C GLU A 35 -21.92 -3.64 -3.08
N LEU A 36 -20.98 -2.80 -2.63
CA LEU A 36 -21.03 -2.27 -1.28
C LEU A 36 -22.12 -1.19 -1.18
N LYS A 37 -23.19 -1.54 -0.46
CA LYS A 37 -24.34 -0.66 -0.21
C LYS A 37 -23.92 0.71 0.36
N GLN A 38 -24.59 1.77 -0.09
CA GLN A 38 -24.32 3.14 0.35
C GLN A 38 -24.55 3.32 1.85
N GLU A 39 -25.48 2.58 2.44
CA GLU A 39 -25.75 2.57 3.88
C GLU A 39 -24.52 2.15 4.69
N ILE A 40 -23.76 1.16 4.21
CA ILE A 40 -22.51 0.70 4.86
C ILE A 40 -21.47 1.81 4.82
N LYS A 41 -21.31 2.48 3.66
CA LYS A 41 -20.40 3.63 3.52
C LYS A 41 -20.79 4.77 4.47
N ASN A 42 -22.09 5.05 4.62
CA ASN A 42 -22.60 6.07 5.53
C ASN A 42 -22.35 5.70 7.01
N ILE A 43 -22.51 4.42 7.38
CA ILE A 43 -22.17 3.93 8.72
C ILE A 43 -20.67 4.12 8.97
N ALA A 44 -19.82 3.67 8.04
CA ALA A 44 -18.38 3.82 8.14
C ALA A 44 -17.97 5.28 8.33
N TYR A 45 -18.52 6.18 7.51
CA TYR A 45 -18.29 7.61 7.62
C TYR A 45 -18.67 8.14 9.00
N ASN A 46 -19.88 7.90 9.48
CA ASN A 46 -20.31 8.43 10.77
C ASN A 46 -19.50 7.88 11.95
N PHE A 47 -19.16 6.59 11.90
CA PHE A 47 -18.38 5.93 12.94
C PHE A 47 -16.93 6.46 13.00
N ASN A 48 -16.34 6.78 11.84
CA ASN A 48 -14.93 7.14 11.71
C ASN A 48 -14.67 8.60 11.27
N LYS A 49 -15.69 9.49 11.27
CA LYS A 49 -15.58 10.87 10.76
C LYS A 49 -14.49 11.71 11.45
N THR A 50 -14.12 11.36 12.68
CA THR A 50 -13.05 12.03 13.43
C THR A 50 -11.68 11.87 12.77
N LEU A 51 -11.47 10.87 11.90
CA LEU A 51 -10.26 10.76 11.09
C LEU A 51 -10.05 12.00 10.20
N GLY A 52 -11.13 12.66 9.78
CA GLY A 52 -11.05 13.92 9.03
C GLY A 52 -10.44 15.09 9.81
N LEU A 53 -10.37 15.00 11.14
CA LEU A 53 -9.74 16.00 12.00
C LEU A 53 -8.24 15.75 12.21
N SER A 54 -7.76 14.55 11.88
CA SER A 54 -6.37 14.19 12.08
C SER A 54 -5.47 14.87 11.03
N LYS A 55 -4.48 15.60 11.53
CA LYS A 55 -3.43 16.26 10.74
C LYS A 55 -2.62 15.28 9.88
N PHE A 56 -2.56 14.00 10.23
CA PHE A 56 -1.84 13.00 9.43
C PHE A 56 -2.58 12.60 8.15
N PHE A 57 -3.86 12.93 7.98
CA PHE A 57 -4.54 12.76 6.68
C PHE A 57 -4.37 13.96 5.75
N ASP A 58 -3.68 15.03 6.18
CA ASP A 58 -3.31 16.12 5.31
C ASP A 58 -2.05 15.75 4.51
N THR A 59 -2.26 15.34 3.25
CA THR A 59 -1.17 14.92 2.35
C THR A 59 -0.13 16.02 2.11
N SER A 60 -0.47 17.30 2.32
CA SER A 60 0.51 18.38 2.18
C SER A 60 1.51 18.44 3.34
N LYS A 61 1.14 17.92 4.52
CA LYS A 61 1.97 17.92 5.72
C LYS A 61 2.80 16.66 5.84
N ILE A 62 2.20 15.49 5.61
CA ILE A 62 2.93 14.20 5.69
C ILE A 62 4.03 14.07 4.64
N VAL A 63 4.06 14.97 3.64
CA VAL A 63 5.15 15.00 2.67
C VAL A 63 6.48 15.41 3.33
N ASP A 64 6.41 16.19 4.41
CA ASP A 64 7.54 16.60 5.25
C ASP A 64 7.78 15.57 6.37
N SER A 65 8.74 14.67 6.16
CA SER A 65 9.10 13.64 7.14
C SER A 65 9.60 14.22 8.46
N LYS A 66 10.25 15.40 8.46
CA LYS A 66 10.72 16.02 9.70
C LYS A 66 9.53 16.46 10.54
N TRP A 67 8.56 17.14 9.95
CA TRP A 67 7.33 17.49 10.63
C TRP A 67 6.62 16.26 11.21
N VAL A 68 6.53 15.16 10.46
CA VAL A 68 5.91 13.92 10.98
C VAL A 68 6.67 13.37 12.18
N LYS A 69 8.02 13.30 12.13
CA LYS A 69 8.85 12.86 13.26
C LYS A 69 8.61 13.74 14.50
N ASP A 70 8.58 15.06 14.33
CA ASP A 70 8.32 16.01 15.41
C ASP A 70 6.91 15.80 16.00
N GLU A 71 5.91 15.47 15.18
CA GLU A 71 4.56 15.15 15.66
C GLU A 71 4.47 13.77 16.34
N PHE A 72 5.22 12.77 15.88
CA PHE A 72 5.30 11.46 16.54
C PHE A 72 5.92 11.56 17.93
N GLN A 73 6.96 12.40 18.11
CA GLN A 73 7.59 12.61 19.41
C GLN A 73 6.64 13.21 20.48
N LYS A 74 5.51 13.79 20.07
CA LYS A 74 4.48 14.29 21.00
C LYS A 74 3.55 13.19 21.51
N ASP A 75 3.53 12.02 20.87
CA ASP A 75 2.78 10.86 21.34
C ASP A 75 3.61 10.10 22.38
N SER A 76 3.12 10.02 23.62
CA SER A 76 3.84 9.35 24.72
C SER A 76 4.02 7.84 24.52
N THR A 77 3.27 7.24 23.59
CA THR A 77 3.38 5.81 23.24
C THR A 77 4.46 5.56 22.18
N HIS A 78 4.91 6.61 21.50
CA HIS A 78 5.86 6.51 20.40
C HIS A 78 7.30 6.30 20.90
N SER A 79 8.03 5.43 20.20
CA SER A 79 9.47 5.30 20.30
C SER A 79 10.08 4.97 18.95
N GLU A 80 11.23 5.58 18.66
CA GLU A 80 12.01 5.27 17.47
C GLU A 80 13.01 4.15 17.81
N LYS A 81 13.12 3.15 16.93
CA LYS A 81 13.91 1.93 17.15
C LYS A 81 14.72 1.57 15.92
N THR A 82 15.79 0.80 16.13
CA THR A 82 16.67 0.27 15.10
C THR A 82 16.99 -1.18 15.41
N VAL A 83 16.92 -2.04 14.40
CA VAL A 83 17.27 -3.47 14.49
C VAL A 83 18.28 -3.83 13.42
N LEU A 84 19.14 -4.81 13.71
CA LEU A 84 20.04 -5.40 12.70
C LEU A 84 19.39 -6.64 12.11
N THR A 85 19.39 -6.74 10.79
CA THR A 85 19.01 -7.96 10.08
C THR A 85 20.13 -9.01 10.16
N GLN A 86 19.81 -10.25 9.77
CA GLN A 86 20.79 -11.34 9.72
C GLN A 86 21.98 -11.04 8.79
N ASP A 87 21.77 -10.20 7.77
CA ASP A 87 22.81 -9.72 6.85
C ASP A 87 23.41 -8.36 7.26
N ASN A 88 23.31 -8.00 8.54
CA ASN A 88 23.90 -6.81 9.16
C ASN A 88 23.45 -5.48 8.53
N LYS A 89 22.20 -5.40 8.05
CA LYS A 89 21.58 -4.14 7.65
C LYS A 89 20.80 -3.56 8.81
N GLU A 90 20.98 -2.26 9.05
CA GLU A 90 20.24 -1.53 10.07
C GLU A 90 18.89 -1.08 9.52
N ILE A 91 17.83 -1.44 10.24
CA ILE A 91 16.45 -1.17 9.88
C ILE A 91 15.82 -0.31 10.97
N SER A 92 15.42 0.90 10.60
CA SER A 92 14.73 1.81 11.51
C SER A 92 13.21 1.62 11.44
N TYR A 93 12.54 1.68 12.57
CA TYR A 93 11.08 1.62 12.65
C TYR A 93 10.55 2.48 13.80
N SER A 94 9.35 3.00 13.62
CA SER A 94 8.63 3.74 14.66
C SER A 94 7.62 2.82 15.33
N PHE A 95 7.63 2.75 16.66
CA PHE A 95 6.77 1.86 17.45
C PHE A 95 5.88 2.64 18.41
N PHE A 96 4.58 2.36 18.38
CA PHE A 96 3.55 2.95 19.23
C PHE A 96 3.03 1.86 20.17
N ASN A 97 3.52 1.84 21.41
CA ASN A 97 3.10 0.86 22.42
C ASN A 97 1.84 1.36 23.14
N ARG A 98 0.68 0.82 22.76
CA ARG A 98 -0.63 1.17 23.31
C ARG A 98 -1.15 0.11 24.28
N ASN A 99 -0.27 -0.82 24.67
CA ASN A 99 -0.58 -1.96 25.52
C ASN A 99 -1.65 -2.90 24.91
N SER A 100 -1.78 -2.94 23.59
CA SER A 100 -2.71 -3.85 22.90
C SER A 100 -2.15 -5.27 22.82
N ASP A 101 -2.98 -6.30 22.89
CA ASP A 101 -2.52 -7.67 22.61
C ASP A 101 -2.41 -7.98 21.10
N THR A 102 -2.77 -7.00 20.26
CA THR A 102 -2.71 -7.06 18.82
C THR A 102 -1.71 -6.05 18.27
N LEU A 103 -0.78 -6.53 17.43
CA LEU A 103 0.21 -5.73 16.73
C LEU A 103 -0.19 -5.57 15.26
N ILE A 104 -0.09 -4.35 14.73
CA ILE A 104 -0.13 -4.09 13.28
C ILE A 104 1.25 -3.63 12.84
N LEU A 105 1.93 -4.45 12.02
CA LEU A 105 3.15 -4.08 11.32
C LEU A 105 2.78 -3.43 9.98
N ILE A 106 3.33 -2.26 9.71
CA ILE A 106 3.01 -1.45 8.53
C ILE A 106 4.23 -1.33 7.63
N GLY A 107 4.08 -1.82 6.40
CA GLY A 107 5.10 -1.77 5.35
C GLY A 107 4.80 -0.66 4.33
N PRO A 108 5.69 0.34 4.16
CA PRO A 108 5.45 1.44 3.24
C PRO A 108 5.60 1.03 1.77
N GLY A 109 5.16 1.91 0.86
CA GLY A 109 5.37 1.76 -0.57
C GLY A 109 6.79 2.07 -1.04
N PHE A 110 7.08 1.79 -2.31
CA PHE A 110 8.44 1.82 -2.86
C PHE A 110 9.20 3.15 -2.69
N THR A 111 8.51 4.28 -2.83
CA THR A 111 9.11 5.63 -2.70
C THR A 111 8.75 6.30 -1.38
N ASN A 112 8.17 5.55 -0.44
CA ASN A 112 7.64 6.08 0.80
C ASN A 112 8.55 5.72 1.96
N SER A 113 8.92 6.73 2.76
CA SER A 113 9.41 6.49 4.11
C SER A 113 8.25 6.12 5.04
N LYS A 114 8.55 5.52 6.19
CA LYS A 114 7.58 5.19 7.24
C LYS A 114 6.73 6.39 7.68
N GLU A 115 7.28 7.61 7.63
CA GLU A 115 6.55 8.83 7.99
C GLU A 115 5.34 9.08 7.06
N LYS A 116 5.39 8.64 5.80
CA LYS A 116 4.24 8.73 4.88
C LYS A 116 3.08 7.83 5.34
N MET A 117 3.35 6.84 6.17
CA MET A 117 2.38 5.92 6.77
C MET A 117 1.82 6.43 8.11
N ALA A 118 2.16 7.66 8.52
CA ALA A 118 1.61 8.31 9.70
C ALA A 118 0.07 8.28 9.83
N PRO A 119 -0.75 8.37 8.76
CA PRO A 119 -2.20 8.26 8.90
C PRO A 119 -2.66 7.04 9.71
N PHE A 120 -1.96 5.90 9.58
CA PHE A 120 -2.35 4.65 10.24
C PHE A 120 -2.19 4.70 11.77
N THR A 121 -1.27 5.53 12.28
CA THR A 121 -1.10 5.72 13.74
C THR A 121 -2.39 6.26 14.37
N HIS A 122 -3.07 7.21 13.71
CA HIS A 122 -4.35 7.75 14.16
C HIS A 122 -5.55 6.93 13.68
N MET A 123 -5.37 6.09 12.66
CA MET A 123 -6.42 5.19 12.19
C MET A 123 -6.67 4.04 13.18
N PHE A 124 -5.62 3.54 13.84
CA PHE A 124 -5.67 2.29 14.60
C PHE A 124 -5.26 2.50 16.06
N LEU A 125 -5.93 3.43 16.76
CA LEU A 125 -5.60 3.85 18.13
C LEU A 125 -5.67 2.73 19.19
N ASP A 126 -6.40 1.65 18.92
CA ASP A 126 -6.60 0.55 19.86
C ASP A 126 -5.54 -0.57 19.74
N TYR A 127 -4.58 -0.39 18.83
CA TYR A 127 -3.57 -1.39 18.47
C TYR A 127 -2.15 -0.89 18.74
N ASP A 128 -1.25 -1.82 19.06
CA ASP A 128 0.17 -1.54 18.98
C ASP A 128 0.54 -1.43 17.50
N ILE A 129 1.28 -0.39 17.12
CA ILE A 129 1.64 -0.13 15.72
C ILE A 129 3.15 -0.11 15.58
N ALA A 130 3.68 -0.84 14.60
CA ALA A 130 5.06 -0.69 14.16
C ALA A 130 5.07 -0.28 12.68
N ILE A 131 5.81 0.78 12.34
CA ILE A 131 5.98 1.24 10.96
C ILE A 131 7.46 1.16 10.61
N LEU A 132 7.84 0.24 9.73
CA LEU A 132 9.24 0.07 9.34
C LEU A 132 9.61 0.90 8.12
N ASN A 133 10.89 1.27 8.02
CA ASN A 133 11.52 1.54 6.74
C ASN A 133 12.11 0.23 6.23
N PHE A 134 11.99 -0.07 4.94
CA PHE A 134 12.82 -1.11 4.33
C PHE A 134 14.27 -0.60 4.21
N ARG A 135 15.23 -1.52 4.09
CA ARG A 135 16.62 -1.21 3.77
C ARG A 135 16.71 -0.24 2.59
N GLY A 136 17.60 0.74 2.68
CA GLY A 136 17.75 1.79 1.67
C GLY A 136 16.56 2.75 1.53
N HIS A 137 15.54 2.66 2.39
CA HIS A 137 14.44 3.64 2.47
C HIS A 137 14.55 4.47 3.75
N GLY A 138 13.96 5.66 3.75
CA GLY A 138 13.74 6.44 4.96
C GLY A 138 14.41 7.81 4.98
N TYR A 139 14.04 8.62 5.98
CA TYR A 139 14.65 9.94 6.16
C TYR A 139 15.98 9.86 6.93
N SER A 140 17.08 10.24 6.30
CA SER A 140 18.39 10.45 6.90
C SER A 140 18.61 11.94 7.12
N ASP A 141 18.83 12.35 8.37
CA ASP A 141 19.24 13.71 8.73
C ASP A 141 20.64 14.07 8.17
N SER A 142 21.45 13.06 7.82
CA SER A 142 22.75 13.28 7.21
C SER A 142 22.59 13.67 5.73
N PHE A 143 23.24 14.78 5.34
CA PHE A 143 23.29 15.26 3.95
C PHE A 143 24.02 14.23 3.07
N ARG A 144 23.27 13.29 2.49
CA ARG A 144 23.76 12.39 1.45
C ARG A 144 23.43 13.02 0.11
N PHE A 145 24.45 13.38 -0.67
CA PHE A 145 24.26 13.87 -2.04
C PHE A 145 23.89 12.69 -2.95
N SER A 146 22.66 12.20 -2.81
CA SER A 146 22.04 11.26 -3.74
C SER A 146 20.92 12.00 -4.46
N PRO A 147 21.09 12.34 -5.74
CA PRO A 147 20.03 12.97 -6.53
C PRO A 147 18.74 12.14 -6.54
N LEU A 148 18.83 10.80 -6.50
CA LEU A 148 17.66 9.94 -6.36
C LEU A 148 17.01 10.09 -4.99
N TYR A 149 17.79 10.18 -3.91
CA TYR A 149 17.25 10.36 -2.57
C TYR A 149 16.37 11.61 -2.45
N HIS A 150 16.83 12.74 -2.99
CA HIS A 150 16.04 13.98 -2.99
C HIS A 150 14.77 13.90 -3.84
N LEU A 151 14.75 13.04 -4.86
CA LEU A 151 13.60 12.89 -5.77
C LEU A 151 12.58 11.85 -5.29
N THR A 152 13.05 10.74 -4.72
CA THR A 152 12.22 9.55 -4.46
C THR A 152 12.29 9.05 -3.02
N GLY A 153 13.11 9.65 -2.15
CA GLY A 153 13.31 9.20 -0.77
C GLY A 153 14.07 7.87 -0.65
N ILE A 154 14.74 7.46 -1.73
CA ILE A 154 15.46 6.19 -1.88
C ILE A 154 16.96 6.44 -1.76
N ASP A 155 17.60 5.74 -0.83
CA ASP A 155 19.05 5.76 -0.63
C ASP A 155 19.73 4.62 -1.42
N SER A 156 21.07 4.63 -1.47
CA SER A 156 21.86 3.49 -1.95
C SER A 156 21.65 2.26 -1.06
N ASP A 157 21.69 1.06 -1.64
CA ASP A 157 21.49 -0.27 -1.01
C ASP A 157 20.07 -0.86 -1.07
N ILE A 158 19.16 -0.28 -1.87
CA ILE A 158 17.89 -0.97 -2.15
C ILE A 158 18.13 -2.21 -3.01
N GLN A 159 17.57 -3.34 -2.59
CA GLN A 159 17.71 -4.61 -3.33
C GLN A 159 16.42 -5.03 -4.06
N LEU A 160 15.40 -4.16 -4.04
CA LEU A 160 14.13 -4.32 -4.74
C LEU A 160 13.59 -5.73 -4.61
N GLY A 161 13.23 -6.08 -3.38
CA GLY A 161 12.61 -7.34 -3.04
C GLY A 161 13.54 -8.54 -3.00
N ALA A 162 14.85 -8.39 -3.21
CA ALA A 162 15.77 -9.51 -3.04
C ALA A 162 15.89 -9.97 -1.58
N SER A 163 15.80 -9.06 -0.62
CA SER A 163 16.14 -9.33 0.78
C SER A 163 15.34 -8.54 1.81
N GLU A 164 14.42 -7.68 1.39
CA GLU A 164 13.57 -6.85 2.27
C GLU A 164 12.66 -7.68 3.19
N GLU A 165 12.42 -8.96 2.91
CA GLU A 165 11.80 -9.89 3.85
C GLU A 165 12.60 -10.05 5.15
N ASN A 166 13.93 -9.94 5.09
CA ASN A 166 14.80 -10.01 6.27
C ASN A 166 14.57 -8.82 7.20
N ASP A 167 14.17 -7.67 6.64
CA ASP A 167 13.83 -6.47 7.40
C ASP A 167 12.55 -6.72 8.22
N VAL A 168 11.56 -7.37 7.59
CA VAL A 168 10.31 -7.78 8.23
C VAL A 168 10.59 -8.78 9.36
N PHE A 169 11.40 -9.80 9.09
CA PHE A 169 11.77 -10.81 10.10
C PHE A 169 12.51 -10.20 11.29
N ALA A 170 13.46 -9.30 11.06
CA ALA A 170 14.22 -8.67 12.13
C ALA A 170 13.33 -7.82 13.05
N VAL A 171 12.48 -6.96 12.47
CA VAL A 171 11.55 -6.13 13.25
C VAL A 171 10.55 -6.98 14.03
N MET A 172 10.00 -8.02 13.39
CA MET A 172 9.05 -8.93 14.04
C MET A 172 9.68 -9.71 15.19
N GLN A 173 10.90 -10.22 15.00
CA GLN A 173 11.64 -10.93 16.04
C GLN A 173 11.89 -10.02 17.25
N GLU A 174 12.34 -8.78 17.04
CA GLU A 174 12.56 -7.83 18.14
C GLU A 174 11.27 -7.53 18.91
N LEU A 175 10.17 -7.29 18.20
CA LEU A 175 8.87 -6.97 18.81
C LEU A 175 8.31 -8.16 19.61
N GLN A 176 8.40 -9.38 19.08
CA GLN A 176 7.90 -10.59 19.73
C GLN A 176 8.75 -11.03 20.94
N LEU A 177 10.05 -10.71 20.94
CA LEU A 177 10.91 -10.91 22.13
C LEU A 177 10.46 -10.04 23.31
N LYS A 178 9.97 -8.82 23.04
CA LYS A 178 9.54 -7.87 24.07
C LYS A 178 8.12 -8.12 24.56
N LYS A 179 7.25 -8.63 23.68
CA LYS A 179 5.83 -8.81 23.98
C LYS A 179 5.23 -9.97 23.19
N LYS A 180 4.54 -10.85 23.90
CA LYS A 180 3.77 -11.95 23.29
C LYS A 180 2.41 -11.44 22.83
N TYR A 181 2.31 -11.06 21.57
CA TYR A 181 1.03 -10.68 20.95
C TYR A 181 0.14 -11.91 20.74
N LYS A 182 -1.18 -11.74 20.90
CA LYS A 182 -2.18 -12.75 20.52
C LYS A 182 -2.44 -12.74 19.03
N LYS A 183 -2.30 -11.57 18.40
CA LYS A 183 -2.58 -11.36 16.98
C LYS A 183 -1.54 -10.41 16.38
N VAL A 184 -1.02 -10.77 15.21
CA VAL A 184 -0.09 -9.95 14.43
C VAL A 184 -0.67 -9.77 13.02
N ILE A 185 -0.83 -8.52 12.62
CA ILE A 185 -1.39 -8.13 11.33
C ILE A 185 -0.30 -7.50 10.47
N GLY A 186 -0.10 -8.01 9.26
CA GLY A 186 0.75 -7.35 8.26
C GLY A 186 -0.10 -6.44 7.38
N LEU A 187 0.09 -5.13 7.48
CA LEU A 187 -0.55 -4.13 6.61
C LEU A 187 0.48 -3.53 5.65
N GLY A 188 0.46 -4.00 4.40
CA GLY A 188 1.38 -3.56 3.37
C GLY A 188 0.73 -2.59 2.39
N ILE A 189 1.47 -1.53 2.02
CA ILE A 189 1.08 -0.56 1.01
C ILE A 189 2.03 -0.67 -0.18
N CYS A 190 1.52 -0.83 -1.41
CA CYS A 190 2.33 -0.89 -2.64
C CYS A 190 3.42 -1.98 -2.53
N PHE A 191 4.69 -1.58 -2.59
CA PHE A 191 5.85 -2.45 -2.38
C PHE A 191 5.83 -3.17 -1.03
N GLY A 192 5.38 -2.53 0.05
CA GLY A 192 5.21 -3.19 1.34
C GLY A 192 4.22 -4.35 1.29
N ALA A 193 3.15 -4.25 0.48
CA ALA A 193 2.24 -5.38 0.26
C ALA A 193 2.94 -6.53 -0.45
N PHE A 194 3.75 -6.21 -1.47
CA PHE A 194 4.56 -7.21 -2.19
C PHE A 194 5.54 -7.93 -1.25
N ILE A 195 6.29 -7.18 -0.43
CA ILE A 195 7.27 -7.76 0.51
C ILE A 195 6.58 -8.57 1.59
N PHE A 196 5.43 -8.15 2.10
CA PHE A 196 4.72 -8.91 3.14
C PHE A 196 4.19 -10.25 2.64
N VAL A 197 3.71 -10.33 1.39
CA VAL A 197 3.36 -11.63 0.78
C VAL A 197 4.59 -12.52 0.65
N LYS A 198 5.71 -11.99 0.14
CA LYS A 198 6.96 -12.75 0.01
C LYS A 198 7.45 -13.26 1.38
N ALA A 199 7.51 -12.38 2.39
CA ALA A 199 7.96 -12.70 3.73
C ALA A 199 7.06 -13.74 4.40
N GLN A 200 5.73 -13.61 4.26
CA GLN A 200 4.77 -14.57 4.79
C GLN A 200 4.95 -15.96 4.16
N ALA A 201 5.09 -16.03 2.82
CA ALA A 201 5.33 -17.29 2.13
C ALA A 201 6.61 -17.98 2.61
N ILE A 202 7.72 -17.24 2.72
CA ILE A 202 8.99 -17.76 3.23
C ILE A 202 8.85 -18.25 4.68
N ALA A 203 8.17 -17.49 5.53
CA ALA A 203 7.91 -17.89 6.92
C ALA A 203 7.15 -19.22 6.99
N GLN A 204 6.13 -19.41 6.14
CA GLN A 204 5.35 -20.65 6.09
C GLN A 204 6.18 -21.85 5.62
N GLN A 205 7.07 -21.65 4.63
CA GLN A 205 8.02 -22.70 4.23
C GLN A 205 8.95 -23.11 5.38
N GLN A 206 9.32 -22.16 6.24
CA GLN A 206 10.20 -22.37 7.38
C GLN A 206 9.45 -22.77 8.67
N ASN A 207 8.13 -22.94 8.60
CA ASN A 207 7.26 -23.20 9.75
C ASN A 207 7.39 -22.14 10.86
N ILE A 208 7.58 -20.88 10.47
CA ILE A 208 7.63 -19.71 11.33
C ILE A 208 6.27 -19.00 11.26
N HIS A 209 5.68 -18.69 12.42
CA HIS A 209 4.50 -17.84 12.50
C HIS A 209 4.91 -16.38 12.38
N LEU A 210 4.44 -15.70 11.32
CA LEU A 210 4.76 -14.30 11.04
C LEU A 210 3.52 -13.41 11.23
N PHE A 211 2.49 -13.61 10.41
CA PHE A 211 1.22 -12.89 10.49
C PHE A 211 0.05 -13.84 10.68
N ASP A 212 -0.95 -13.40 11.46
CA ASP A 212 -2.26 -14.04 11.55
C ASP A 212 -3.16 -13.64 10.39
N LYS A 213 -3.05 -12.40 9.91
CA LYS A 213 -3.78 -11.90 8.74
C LYS A 213 -2.96 -10.87 7.96
N LEU A 214 -3.21 -10.78 6.66
CA LEU A 214 -2.60 -9.79 5.76
C LEU A 214 -3.63 -8.79 5.23
N ILE A 215 -3.26 -7.51 5.20
CA ILE A 215 -4.01 -6.42 4.57
C ILE A 215 -3.09 -5.80 3.51
N LEU A 216 -3.52 -5.80 2.25
CA LEU A 216 -2.69 -5.47 1.10
C LEU A 216 -3.36 -4.37 0.26
N ASP A 217 -2.85 -3.13 0.28
CA ASP A 217 -3.36 -2.02 -0.55
C ASP A 217 -2.43 -1.81 -1.75
N GLY A 218 -2.93 -2.08 -2.96
CA GLY A 218 -2.17 -1.94 -4.20
C GLY A 218 -0.95 -2.87 -4.30
N CYS A 219 -1.14 -4.18 -4.12
CA CYS A 219 -0.07 -5.17 -4.22
C CYS A 219 0.41 -5.41 -5.67
N TRP A 220 1.70 -5.26 -5.93
CA TRP A 220 2.29 -5.60 -7.23
C TRP A 220 2.38 -7.11 -7.43
N LEU A 221 2.23 -7.58 -8.67
CA LEU A 221 2.46 -8.98 -9.00
C LEU A 221 3.96 -9.27 -9.21
N SER A 222 4.65 -8.36 -9.92
CA SER A 222 6.05 -8.53 -10.30
C SER A 222 6.76 -7.18 -10.33
N LEU A 223 8.01 -7.19 -9.87
CA LEU A 223 8.86 -6.00 -9.92
C LEU A 223 9.27 -5.65 -11.34
N ASP A 224 9.53 -6.65 -12.18
CA ASP A 224 9.82 -6.43 -13.59
C ASP A 224 8.64 -5.80 -14.32
N ALA A 225 7.42 -6.32 -14.11
CA ALA A 225 6.23 -5.74 -14.73
C ALA A 225 6.02 -4.28 -14.29
N SER A 226 6.20 -4.00 -13.00
CA SER A 226 6.09 -2.65 -12.43
C SER A 226 7.16 -1.71 -13.01
N LYS A 227 8.41 -2.18 -13.10
CA LYS A 227 9.54 -1.49 -13.73
C LYS A 227 9.25 -1.17 -15.19
N GLU A 228 8.77 -2.13 -15.97
CA GLU A 228 8.41 -1.93 -17.39
C GLU A 228 7.34 -0.85 -17.56
N LYS A 229 6.34 -0.79 -16.68
CA LYS A 229 5.30 0.24 -16.73
C LYS A 229 5.86 1.62 -16.44
N ILE A 230 6.70 1.74 -15.41
CA ILE A 230 7.40 2.98 -15.08
C ILE A 230 8.27 3.43 -16.26
N PHE A 231 8.99 2.53 -16.92
CA PHE A 231 9.74 2.90 -18.12
C PHE A 231 8.83 3.29 -19.30
N LYS A 232 7.66 2.67 -19.47
CA LYS A 232 6.72 3.06 -20.53
C LYS A 232 6.08 4.42 -20.27
N ASP A 233 5.88 4.78 -19.02
CA ASP A 233 5.32 6.04 -18.57
C ASP A 233 5.92 6.45 -17.22
N PRO A 234 7.04 7.21 -17.22
CA PRO A 234 7.74 7.57 -15.98
C PRO A 234 6.92 8.46 -15.06
N TYR A 235 5.83 9.05 -15.55
CA TYR A 235 4.92 9.84 -14.72
C TYR A 235 4.09 8.96 -13.78
N LEU A 236 4.05 7.64 -14.00
CA LEU A 236 3.41 6.73 -13.07
C LEU A 236 4.05 6.72 -11.67
N ILE A 237 5.31 7.14 -11.53
CA ILE A 237 5.96 7.30 -10.22
C ILE A 237 5.25 8.37 -9.38
N ILE A 238 4.83 9.46 -10.02
CA ILE A 238 4.27 10.65 -9.35
C ILE A 238 2.74 10.65 -9.39
N SER A 239 2.17 10.09 -10.46
CA SER A 239 0.74 10.03 -10.72
C SER A 239 0.34 8.64 -11.22
N PRO A 240 0.36 7.62 -10.36
CA PRO A 240 0.17 6.22 -10.73
C PRO A 240 -1.21 5.87 -11.33
N GLN A 241 -2.13 6.83 -11.44
CA GLN A 241 -3.49 6.64 -11.95
C GLN A 241 -3.76 7.36 -13.26
N LYS A 242 -2.97 8.38 -13.55
CA LYS A 242 -3.11 9.13 -14.80
C LYS A 242 -1.94 8.90 -15.73
N GLY A 243 -0.77 8.55 -15.17
CA GLY A 243 0.50 8.60 -15.89
C GLY A 243 0.57 9.93 -16.62
N GLY A 244 0.75 9.84 -17.93
CA GLY A 244 0.56 10.97 -18.84
C GLY A 244 1.86 11.67 -19.17
N ALA A 245 2.99 10.96 -19.11
CA ALA A 245 4.23 11.48 -19.68
C ALA A 245 3.98 11.90 -21.14
N PRO A 246 4.44 13.10 -21.56
CA PRO A 246 4.32 13.54 -22.95
C PRO A 246 4.87 12.50 -23.93
N ASN A 247 4.32 12.44 -25.16
CA ASN A 247 4.72 11.45 -26.16
C ASN A 247 6.23 11.41 -26.39
N PHE A 248 6.90 12.56 -26.43
CA PHE A 248 8.35 12.62 -26.61
C PHE A 248 9.11 11.96 -25.44
N VAL A 249 8.66 12.17 -24.19
CA VAL A 249 9.24 11.51 -23.00
C VAL A 249 9.02 10.01 -23.08
N ARG A 250 7.79 9.56 -23.37
CA ARG A 250 7.49 8.13 -23.54
C ARG A 250 8.34 7.50 -24.64
N ASN A 251 8.55 8.19 -25.75
CA ASN A 251 9.38 7.70 -26.85
C ASN A 251 10.87 7.59 -26.46
N ILE A 252 11.39 8.53 -25.67
CA ILE A 252 12.75 8.47 -25.13
C ILE A 252 12.90 7.24 -24.23
N PHE A 253 11.98 7.05 -23.28
CA PHE A 253 12.07 5.94 -22.33
C PHE A 253 11.75 4.57 -22.97
N ARG A 254 10.96 4.53 -24.05
CA ARG A 254 10.74 3.31 -24.86
C ARG A 254 11.93 2.93 -25.73
N ASN A 255 12.90 3.82 -25.94
CA ASN A 255 14.11 3.49 -26.70
C ASN A 255 14.94 2.46 -25.91
N GLY A 256 15.06 1.25 -26.43
CA GLY A 256 15.75 0.15 -25.74
C GLY A 256 17.24 0.38 -25.44
N LYS A 257 17.93 1.29 -26.15
CA LYS A 257 19.31 1.68 -25.79
C LYS A 257 19.31 2.65 -24.61
N PHE A 258 18.44 3.66 -24.63
CA PHE A 258 18.29 4.60 -23.53
C PHE A 258 17.86 3.88 -22.25
N LYS A 259 16.84 3.02 -22.33
CA LYS A 259 16.36 2.20 -21.21
C LYS A 259 17.49 1.38 -20.59
N ARG A 260 18.21 0.57 -21.38
CA ARG A 260 19.35 -0.23 -20.87
C ARG A 260 20.45 0.61 -20.25
N THR A 261 20.72 1.79 -20.83
CA THR A 261 21.71 2.72 -20.27
C THR A 261 21.23 3.28 -18.93
N LEU A 262 19.96 3.65 -18.83
CA LEU A 262 19.36 4.16 -17.60
C LEU A 262 19.29 3.09 -16.53
N GLU A 263 18.88 1.86 -16.87
CA GLU A 263 18.93 0.69 -15.97
C GLU A 263 20.34 0.46 -15.45
N TRP A 264 21.34 0.40 -16.34
CA TRP A 264 22.74 0.26 -15.94
C TRP A 264 23.21 1.40 -15.04
N CYS A 265 22.83 2.65 -15.35
CA CYS A 265 23.16 3.80 -14.51
C CYS A 265 22.51 3.68 -13.11
N ILE A 266 21.24 3.30 -13.04
CA ILE A 266 20.54 3.12 -11.76
C ILE A 266 21.19 1.99 -10.95
N GLU A 267 21.49 0.86 -11.59
CA GLU A 267 22.13 -0.27 -10.93
C GLU A 267 23.53 0.05 -10.42
N LYS A 268 24.36 0.70 -11.25
CA LYS A 268 25.77 0.95 -10.93
C LYS A 268 26.03 2.21 -10.13
N LEU A 269 25.34 3.30 -10.44
CA LEU A 269 25.56 4.60 -9.78
C LEU A 269 24.75 4.74 -8.50
N CYS A 270 23.60 4.06 -8.40
CA CYS A 270 22.73 4.17 -7.24
C CYS A 270 22.74 2.92 -6.36
N ASN A 271 23.52 1.90 -6.73
CA ASN A 271 23.60 0.62 -6.04
C ASN A 271 22.21 -0.01 -5.80
N ILE A 272 21.33 0.12 -6.81
CA ILE A 272 19.97 -0.45 -6.77
C ILE A 272 20.01 -1.78 -7.52
N GLN A 273 19.76 -2.88 -6.84
CA GLN A 273 19.71 -4.19 -7.51
C GLN A 273 18.27 -4.49 -7.93
N PHE A 274 18.00 -4.58 -9.23
CA PHE A 274 16.70 -5.05 -9.73
C PHE A 274 16.63 -6.57 -9.62
N ALA A 275 15.94 -7.07 -8.60
CA ALA A 275 15.65 -8.49 -8.52
C ALA A 275 14.53 -8.87 -9.50
N HIS A 276 14.74 -9.96 -10.24
CA HIS A 276 13.73 -10.54 -11.13
C HIS A 276 12.74 -11.40 -10.33
N ILE A 277 11.88 -10.74 -9.54
CA ILE A 277 10.96 -11.41 -8.61
C ILE A 277 9.51 -11.19 -9.04
N SER A 278 8.77 -12.30 -9.00
CA SER A 278 7.32 -12.37 -9.18
C SER A 278 6.70 -13.07 -7.97
N LEU A 279 5.50 -12.62 -7.56
CA LEU A 279 4.77 -13.21 -6.44
C LEU A 279 4.10 -14.53 -6.76
N GLN A 280 4.06 -14.99 -8.02
CA GLN A 280 3.33 -16.18 -8.44
C GLN A 280 3.57 -17.40 -7.52
N GLU A 281 4.83 -17.73 -7.22
CA GLU A 281 5.16 -18.88 -6.37
C GLU A 281 4.93 -18.62 -4.88
N TYR A 282 5.09 -17.38 -4.43
CA TYR A 282 4.85 -16.99 -3.04
C TYR A 282 3.36 -16.96 -2.69
N LEU A 283 2.50 -16.54 -3.63
CA LEU A 283 1.04 -16.56 -3.48
C LEU A 283 0.51 -17.97 -3.30
N LYS A 284 1.12 -18.94 -4.00
CA LYS A 284 0.79 -20.37 -3.87
C LYS A 284 1.11 -20.95 -2.50
N GLN A 285 1.92 -20.27 -1.70
CA GLN A 285 2.31 -20.72 -0.36
C GLN A 285 1.57 -19.94 0.73
N THR A 286 1.08 -18.75 0.40
CA THR A 286 0.42 -17.85 1.34
C THR A 286 -1.00 -18.34 1.65
N THR A 287 -1.19 -18.96 2.82
CA THR A 287 -2.50 -19.51 3.25
C THR A 287 -3.23 -18.68 4.30
N VAL A 288 -2.58 -17.67 4.89
CA VAL A 288 -3.19 -16.81 5.92
C VAL A 288 -4.36 -16.00 5.36
N PRO A 289 -5.39 -15.70 6.16
CA PRO A 289 -6.47 -14.81 5.74
C PRO A 289 -5.91 -13.49 5.18
N THR A 290 -6.42 -13.06 4.02
CA THR A 290 -5.85 -11.92 3.29
C THR A 290 -6.94 -11.01 2.74
N MET A 291 -6.86 -9.72 3.04
CA MET A 291 -7.73 -8.69 2.47
C MET A 291 -6.95 -7.77 1.54
N PHE A 292 -7.47 -7.56 0.33
CA PHE A 292 -6.93 -6.62 -0.64
C PHE A 292 -7.76 -5.33 -0.70
N PHE A 293 -7.09 -4.20 -0.87
CA PHE A 293 -7.68 -3.00 -1.46
C PHE A 293 -7.10 -2.81 -2.86
N TYR A 294 -7.97 -2.74 -3.86
CA TYR A 294 -7.59 -2.64 -5.26
C TYR A 294 -8.34 -1.49 -5.94
N GLY A 295 -7.61 -0.63 -6.65
CA GLY A 295 -8.19 0.41 -7.49
C GLY A 295 -8.51 -0.16 -8.87
N LYS A 296 -9.77 -0.08 -9.32
CA LYS A 296 -10.16 -0.68 -10.61
C LYS A 296 -9.52 -0.01 -11.83
N ASP A 297 -9.13 1.26 -11.69
CA ASP A 297 -8.46 2.09 -12.69
C ASP A 297 -6.97 2.30 -12.36
N ASP A 298 -6.38 1.35 -11.65
CA ASP A 298 -4.97 1.36 -11.29
C ASP A 298 -4.10 1.12 -12.54
N LEU A 299 -3.22 2.06 -12.87
CA LEU A 299 -2.30 1.92 -14.01
C LEU A 299 -1.01 1.20 -13.62
N MET A 300 -0.69 1.12 -12.33
CA MET A 300 0.45 0.39 -11.80
C MET A 300 0.15 -1.10 -11.67
N ILE A 301 -1.10 -1.45 -11.37
CA ILE A 301 -1.57 -2.84 -11.29
C ILE A 301 -2.76 -2.99 -12.23
N SER A 302 -2.54 -3.65 -13.36
CA SER A 302 -3.63 -3.90 -14.28
C SER A 302 -4.61 -4.92 -13.68
N ARG A 303 -5.84 -4.91 -14.18
CA ARG A 303 -6.85 -5.91 -13.81
C ARG A 303 -6.36 -7.35 -14.01
N SER A 304 -5.62 -7.60 -15.09
CA SER A 304 -5.08 -8.94 -15.36
C SER A 304 -4.09 -9.39 -14.29
N GLU A 305 -3.21 -8.49 -13.83
CA GLU A 305 -2.27 -8.81 -12.77
C GLU A 305 -2.97 -8.98 -11.42
N PHE A 306 -3.96 -8.13 -11.11
CA PHE A 306 -4.76 -8.30 -9.90
C PHE A 306 -5.48 -9.65 -9.90
N ASN A 307 -6.13 -10.01 -11.01
CA ASN A 307 -6.79 -11.32 -11.13
C ASN A 307 -5.77 -12.46 -10.97
N GLU A 308 -4.57 -12.32 -11.53
CA GLU A 308 -3.52 -13.32 -11.35
C GLU A 308 -3.07 -13.45 -9.89
N ILE A 309 -2.92 -12.33 -9.17
CA ILE A 309 -2.64 -12.35 -7.73
C ILE A 309 -3.77 -13.07 -6.99
N TRP A 310 -5.02 -12.67 -7.28
CA TRP A 310 -6.22 -13.20 -6.65
C TRP A 310 -6.37 -14.70 -6.86
N ASP A 311 -6.19 -15.18 -8.09
CA ASP A 311 -6.39 -16.58 -8.47
C ASP A 311 -5.29 -17.49 -7.93
N ASN A 312 -4.03 -17.00 -7.85
CA ASN A 312 -2.91 -17.79 -7.34
C ASN A 312 -2.81 -17.83 -5.81
N LEU A 313 -3.45 -16.90 -5.09
CA LEU A 313 -3.45 -16.88 -3.63
C LEU A 313 -4.21 -18.09 -3.06
N GLN A 314 -3.51 -18.93 -2.27
CA GLN A 314 -4.09 -20.15 -1.66
C GLN A 314 -4.99 -19.91 -0.45
N SER A 315 -4.95 -18.71 0.13
CA SER A 315 -5.84 -18.36 1.24
C SER A 315 -7.31 -18.63 0.88
N LYS A 316 -7.97 -19.45 1.70
CA LYS A 316 -9.41 -19.72 1.60
C LYS A 316 -10.24 -18.53 2.09
N GLU A 317 -9.67 -17.74 2.98
CA GLU A 317 -10.27 -16.55 3.57
C GLU A 317 -9.66 -15.31 2.92
N LYS A 318 -9.91 -15.14 1.62
CA LYS A 318 -9.46 -13.98 0.85
C LYS A 318 -10.62 -13.05 0.50
N ILE A 319 -10.39 -11.76 0.64
CA ILE A 319 -11.39 -10.70 0.41
C ILE A 319 -10.73 -9.61 -0.43
N ALA A 320 -11.43 -9.04 -1.39
CA ALA A 320 -10.97 -7.84 -2.08
C ALA A 320 -12.02 -6.74 -2.05
N ILE A 321 -11.60 -5.55 -1.66
CA ILE A 321 -12.38 -4.32 -1.70
C ILE A 321 -11.91 -3.56 -2.93
N ILE A 322 -12.69 -3.66 -3.99
CA ILE A 322 -12.43 -3.04 -5.28
C ILE A 322 -13.08 -1.65 -5.27
N THR A 323 -12.31 -0.61 -5.55
CA THR A 323 -12.78 0.78 -5.49
C THR A 323 -12.43 1.55 -6.76
N ASN A 324 -13.03 2.74 -6.93
CA ASN A 324 -12.60 3.71 -7.93
C ASN A 324 -11.38 4.52 -7.47
N ASN A 325 -10.81 4.21 -6.30
CA ASN A 325 -9.71 5.00 -5.78
C ASN A 325 -8.44 4.74 -6.57
N PRO A 326 -7.62 5.79 -6.72
CA PRO A 326 -6.24 5.68 -7.12
C PRO A 326 -5.41 4.59 -6.43
N HIS A 327 -4.42 4.04 -7.14
CA HIS A 327 -3.34 3.19 -6.58
C HIS A 327 -2.91 3.73 -5.21
N VAL A 328 -3.02 2.88 -4.19
CA VAL A 328 -2.64 3.15 -2.79
C VAL A 328 -3.19 4.43 -2.16
N HIS A 329 -4.35 4.92 -2.59
CA HIS A 329 -5.04 6.02 -1.91
C HIS A 329 -6.35 5.60 -1.25
N ASN A 330 -6.64 4.31 -1.12
CA ASN A 330 -7.86 3.85 -0.43
C ASN A 330 -7.90 4.37 1.01
N HIS A 331 -6.78 4.25 1.73
CA HIS A 331 -6.64 4.74 3.10
C HIS A 331 -6.67 6.27 3.23
N LEU A 332 -6.55 7.04 2.13
CA LEU A 332 -6.60 8.51 2.15
C LEU A 332 -7.96 9.05 1.69
N LYS A 333 -8.48 8.53 0.58
CA LYS A 333 -9.73 9.00 -0.05
C LYS A 333 -10.98 8.40 0.57
N SER A 334 -10.90 7.18 1.08
CA SER A 334 -12.01 6.45 1.69
C SER A 334 -11.62 5.97 3.09
N LYS A 335 -10.85 6.78 3.82
CA LYS A 335 -10.23 6.45 5.12
C LYS A 335 -11.22 5.88 6.15
N GLU A 336 -12.45 6.39 6.18
CA GLU A 336 -13.49 5.94 7.09
C GLU A 336 -13.94 4.50 6.79
N LEU A 337 -14.15 4.19 5.51
CA LEU A 337 -14.46 2.84 5.03
C LEU A 337 -13.26 1.91 5.16
N TYR A 338 -12.06 2.41 4.82
CA TYR A 338 -10.82 1.66 4.95
C TYR A 338 -10.60 1.20 6.39
N LYS A 339 -10.73 2.11 7.37
CA LYS A 339 -10.65 1.79 8.79
C LYS A 339 -11.69 0.75 9.19
N LEU A 340 -12.95 0.96 8.84
CA LEU A 340 -14.02 0.02 9.18
C LEU A 340 -13.71 -1.39 8.69
N CYS A 341 -13.36 -1.53 7.40
CA CYS A 341 -13.05 -2.84 6.84
C CYS A 341 -11.82 -3.46 7.48
N CYS A 342 -10.77 -2.69 7.76
CA CYS A 342 -9.59 -3.21 8.46
C CYS A 342 -9.94 -3.71 9.86
N GLU A 343 -10.68 -2.94 10.67
CA GLU A 343 -11.06 -3.34 12.02
C GLU A 343 -11.97 -4.58 12.03
N LEU A 344 -12.98 -4.63 11.16
CA LEU A 344 -13.80 -5.83 11.00
C LEU A 344 -12.94 -7.04 10.61
N PHE A 345 -12.03 -6.87 9.65
CA PHE A 345 -11.18 -7.96 9.18
C PHE A 345 -10.18 -8.41 10.24
N ILE A 346 -9.66 -7.50 11.07
CA ILE A 346 -8.76 -7.83 12.17
C ILE A 346 -9.52 -8.60 13.24
N GLU A 347 -10.69 -8.11 13.68
CA GLU A 347 -11.40 -8.64 14.86
C GLU A 347 -12.26 -9.87 14.60
N GLN A 348 -12.81 -10.00 13.40
CA GLN A 348 -13.85 -10.99 13.14
C GLN A 348 -13.34 -12.23 12.43
N SER A 349 -14.17 -13.29 12.44
CA SER A 349 -14.02 -14.40 11.50
C SER A 349 -14.34 -13.93 10.08
N TYR A 350 -13.90 -14.69 9.08
CA TYR A 350 -14.22 -14.42 7.68
C TYR A 350 -15.74 -14.33 7.44
N THR A 351 -16.52 -15.24 8.00
CA THR A 351 -17.98 -15.28 7.84
C THR A 351 -18.66 -14.06 8.45
N ASP A 352 -18.26 -13.68 9.67
CA ASP A 352 -18.84 -12.54 10.37
C ASP A 352 -18.51 -11.23 9.64
N PHE A 353 -17.28 -11.09 9.13
CA PHE A 353 -16.91 -9.95 8.29
C PHE A 353 -17.86 -9.82 7.10
N ILE A 354 -18.10 -10.92 6.37
CA ILE A 354 -18.95 -10.91 5.17
C ILE A 354 -20.40 -10.58 5.52
N ASN A 355 -20.93 -11.14 6.61
CA ASN A 355 -22.30 -10.85 7.05
C ASN A 355 -22.46 -9.35 7.38
N ASN A 356 -21.55 -8.81 8.19
CA ASN A 356 -21.58 -7.41 8.60
C ASN A 356 -21.41 -6.46 7.40
N ILE A 357 -20.49 -6.73 6.48
CA ILE A 357 -20.29 -5.82 5.34
C ILE A 357 -21.42 -5.92 4.29
N SER A 358 -22.20 -7.01 4.29
CA SER A 358 -23.33 -7.23 3.36
C SER A 358 -24.67 -6.69 3.90
N SER A 359 -24.80 -6.59 5.23
CA SER A 359 -26.04 -6.20 5.93
C SER A 359 -25.82 -5.00 6.85
N SER A 360 -26.48 -3.89 6.54
CA SER A 360 -26.40 -2.69 7.38
C SER A 360 -27.07 -2.85 8.75
N GLY A 361 -27.97 -3.83 8.91
CA GLY A 361 -28.56 -4.17 10.20
C GLY A 361 -27.51 -4.84 11.10
N ASP A 362 -26.96 -5.94 10.62
CA ASP A 362 -25.92 -6.73 11.30
C ASP A 362 -24.73 -5.85 11.69
N LEU A 363 -24.27 -4.99 10.76
CA LEU A 363 -23.19 -4.05 11.06
C LEU A 363 -23.55 -3.07 12.19
N LYS A 364 -24.76 -2.53 12.20
CA LYS A 364 -25.19 -1.60 13.27
C LYS A 364 -25.26 -2.31 14.61
N ASP A 365 -25.75 -3.54 14.63
CA ASP A 365 -25.86 -4.34 15.85
C ASP A 365 -24.47 -4.67 16.39
N TYR A 366 -23.55 -5.13 15.53
CA TYR A 366 -22.16 -5.35 15.88
C TYR A 366 -21.48 -4.09 16.43
N LEU A 367 -21.56 -2.96 15.71
CA LEU A 367 -20.92 -1.71 16.14
C LEU A 367 -21.54 -1.16 17.42
N SER A 368 -22.85 -1.34 17.62
CA SER A 368 -23.52 -0.94 18.86
C SER A 368 -23.05 -1.79 20.05
N HIS A 369 -22.84 -3.10 19.84
CA HIS A 369 -22.29 -3.99 20.85
C HIS A 369 -20.83 -3.63 21.18
N GLU A 370 -19.98 -3.46 20.18
CA GLU A 370 -18.58 -3.04 20.36
C GLU A 370 -18.48 -1.70 21.10
N MET A 371 -19.32 -0.72 20.72
CA MET A 371 -19.37 0.56 21.41
C MET A 371 -19.74 0.38 22.88
N ARG A 372 -20.73 -0.44 23.24
CA ARG A 372 -21.09 -0.68 24.64
C ARG A 372 -19.95 -1.29 25.45
N ASN A 373 -19.17 -2.18 24.82
CA ASN A 373 -18.04 -2.83 25.47
C ASN A 373 -16.85 -1.87 25.65
N ARG A 374 -16.64 -0.94 24.71
CA ARG A 374 -15.56 0.06 24.76
C ARG A 374 -15.94 1.32 25.55
N SER A 375 -17.22 1.67 25.60
CA SER A 375 -17.67 2.96 26.09
C SER A 375 -17.94 2.94 27.59
N THR A 376 -17.07 3.63 28.32
CA THR A 376 -17.42 4.38 29.52
C THR A 376 -17.95 5.80 29.18
N LYS A 377 -18.29 6.11 27.90
CA LYS A 377 -18.74 7.45 27.45
C LYS A 377 -19.90 7.44 26.41
N ASN A 378 -20.72 8.50 26.44
CA ASN A 378 -22.05 8.62 25.80
C ASN A 378 -22.10 8.51 24.25
N PHE A 379 -23.12 7.79 23.76
CA PHE A 379 -23.30 7.23 22.40
C PHE A 379 -23.96 8.16 21.35
N THR A 380 -24.67 9.21 21.76
CA THR A 380 -25.63 9.93 20.88
C THR A 380 -25.00 10.92 19.88
N ASP A 381 -23.76 11.35 20.06
CA ASP A 381 -23.13 12.37 19.21
C ASP A 381 -22.43 11.81 17.96
N VAL A 382 -22.12 10.51 17.93
CA VAL A 382 -21.38 9.88 16.83
C VAL A 382 -22.24 9.77 15.56
N LEU A 383 -23.55 9.59 15.70
CA LEU A 383 -24.44 9.21 14.59
C LEU A 383 -25.05 10.36 13.78
N LYS A 384 -24.76 11.64 14.07
CA LYS A 384 -25.31 12.75 13.27
C LYS A 384 -24.54 12.94 11.95
N PRO A 385 -25.23 12.88 10.78
CA PRO A 385 -24.62 13.09 9.47
C PRO A 385 -24.26 14.56 9.23
N VAL A 386 -23.12 14.81 8.59
CA VAL A 386 -22.67 16.15 8.17
C VAL A 386 -22.32 16.10 6.68
N LYS A 387 -22.86 17.02 5.88
CA LYS A 387 -22.54 17.16 4.45
C LYS A 387 -21.12 17.70 4.26
N VAL A 388 -20.35 17.07 3.37
CA VAL A 388 -18.97 17.48 3.03
C VAL A 388 -18.94 18.00 1.60
N ALA A 389 -18.32 19.17 1.40
CA ALA A 389 -18.05 19.75 0.10
C ALA A 389 -16.64 19.39 -0.40
N GLN A 390 -16.54 18.97 -1.66
CA GLN A 390 -15.25 18.76 -2.35
C GLN A 390 -14.61 20.10 -2.73
N LYS A 391 -13.33 20.30 -2.40
CA LYS A 391 -12.50 21.39 -2.95
C LYS A 391 -11.53 20.83 -3.99
N SER A 392 -11.45 21.47 -5.16
CA SER A 392 -10.44 21.21 -6.17
C SER A 392 -9.09 21.81 -5.77
N ARG A 393 -8.00 21.08 -6.00
CA ARG A 393 -6.62 21.54 -5.75
C ARG A 393 -5.91 21.85 -7.08
N PHE A 394 -5.15 22.93 -7.07
CA PHE A 394 -4.27 23.39 -8.16
C PHE A 394 -2.96 22.55 -8.17
N PRO A 395 -2.41 22.17 -9.34
CA PRO A 395 -1.36 21.15 -9.36
C PRO A 395 0.06 21.77 -9.49
N TYR A 396 0.92 21.52 -8.50
CA TYR A 396 2.28 22.10 -8.34
C TYR A 396 3.37 21.58 -9.31
N TRP A 397 3.03 20.74 -10.31
CA TRP A 397 4.02 20.05 -11.17
C TRP A 397 4.63 20.92 -12.28
N THR A 398 4.10 22.12 -12.54
CA THR A 398 4.69 23.06 -13.51
C THR A 398 6.13 23.46 -13.15
N LEU A 399 6.52 23.30 -11.88
CA LEU A 399 7.88 23.59 -11.40
C LEU A 399 8.89 22.45 -11.70
N LEU A 400 8.43 21.22 -11.95
CA LEU A 400 9.31 20.04 -12.13
C LEU A 400 9.92 19.94 -13.53
N LEU A 401 9.33 20.58 -14.53
CA LEU A 401 9.80 20.52 -15.91
C LEU A 401 10.94 21.51 -16.20
N ILE A 402 11.18 22.47 -15.31
CA ILE A 402 12.10 23.58 -15.55
C ILE A 402 13.56 23.09 -15.67
N PRO A 403 14.12 22.22 -14.80
CA PRO A 403 15.52 21.81 -14.89
C PRO A 403 15.80 20.90 -16.11
N ALA A 404 14.89 19.99 -16.44
CA ALA A 404 15.01 19.09 -17.58
C ALA A 404 14.86 19.83 -18.92
N MET A 405 13.96 20.82 -19.00
CA MET A 405 13.85 21.70 -20.16
C MET A 405 15.09 22.57 -20.33
N ILE A 406 15.65 23.13 -19.24
CA ILE A 406 16.90 23.92 -19.30
C ILE A 406 18.08 23.06 -19.80
N TYR A 407 18.21 21.81 -19.35
CA TYR A 407 19.28 20.92 -19.80
C TYR A 407 19.12 20.49 -21.27
N GLY A 408 17.88 20.20 -21.69
CA GLY A 408 17.57 19.88 -23.09
C GLY A 408 17.84 21.05 -24.05
N ILE A 409 17.45 22.27 -23.67
CA ILE A 409 17.69 23.49 -24.46
C ILE A 409 19.19 23.78 -24.60
N LYS A 410 19.98 23.64 -23.52
CA LYS A 410 21.44 23.79 -23.59
C LYS A 410 22.06 22.80 -24.58
N LYS A 411 21.67 21.52 -24.54
CA LYS A 411 22.25 20.51 -25.43
C LYS A 411 21.96 20.78 -26.91
N ILE A 412 20.77 21.30 -27.24
CA ILE A 412 20.39 21.68 -28.61
C ILE A 412 21.14 22.94 -29.07
N LEU A 413 21.26 23.95 -28.19
CA LEU A 413 21.97 25.20 -28.50
C LEU A 413 23.48 25.02 -28.65
N PHE A 414 24.09 24.05 -27.95
CA PHE A 414 25.52 23.78 -28.04
C PHE A 414 25.89 22.74 -29.11
N SER A 415 24.94 21.95 -29.63
CA SER A 415 25.23 21.03 -30.74
C SER A 415 25.27 21.70 -32.12
N SER A 416 24.78 22.94 -32.26
CA SER A 416 24.79 23.66 -33.54
C SER A 416 26.09 24.43 -33.83
N ASN A 417 27.00 24.56 -32.85
CA ASN A 417 28.23 25.34 -33.02
C ASN A 417 29.47 24.52 -33.43
N ASN A 418 29.37 23.20 -33.57
CA ASN A 418 30.50 22.34 -33.95
C ASN A 418 30.55 21.96 -35.44
N ASN A 419 29.74 22.61 -36.29
CA ASN A 419 29.74 22.42 -37.75
C ASN A 419 30.10 23.71 -38.51
N ARG A 420 31.05 24.50 -38.00
CA ARG A 420 31.70 25.58 -38.75
C ARG A 420 33.21 25.43 -38.72
#